data_AF-A0A3A9GAY1-F1
#
_entry.id   AF-A0A3A9GAY1-F1
#
_cell.length_a   1.000
_cell.length_b   1.000
_cell.length_c   1.000
_cell.angle_alpha   90.00
_cell.angle_beta   90.00
_cell.angle_gamma   90.00
#
_symmetry.space_group_name_H-M   'P 1'
#
loop_
_entity.id
_entity.type
_entity.pdbx_description
1 polymer ?
#
loop_
_entity_poly.entity_id
_entity_poly.type
_entity_poly.pdbx_seq_one_letter_code
_entity_poly.pdbx_strand_id
1 'polypeptide(L)'
;MANYASSGLLEKSAYIEAGGQGELTRWKTPGKSGYFTEKGVHFYPNVKREDIPILLNRDYKRLIFDFGEKYLFFREEILRCDRKIFLLNISPWQKFTAEKLVRELAEEEWGKVMPLFASAFASPKEKSQIEEAFHIHIMEITGICNAFAISGKSFSMMNQLLGENAPVKKKFSLNLTKRKR
;
A
#
# COMPACT_ATOMS: atom_id res chain seq x y z
N MET A 1 4.39 -3.84 -7.58
CA MET A 1 4.42 -2.39 -7.90
C MET A 1 5.81 -1.89 -8.27
N ALA A 2 6.86 -2.15 -7.48
CA ALA A 2 8.19 -1.55 -7.73
C ALA A 2 8.80 -1.96 -9.07
N ASN A 3 8.64 -3.25 -9.45
CA ASN A 3 9.07 -3.72 -10.76
C ASN A 3 8.32 -3.06 -11.93
N TYR A 4 7.04 -2.70 -11.75
CA TYR A 4 6.29 -1.97 -12.79
C TYR A 4 6.78 -0.53 -12.92
N ALA A 5 7.05 0.16 -11.81
CA ALA A 5 7.65 1.49 -11.86
C ALA A 5 9.03 1.46 -12.56
N SER A 6 9.89 0.50 -12.21
CA SER A 6 11.21 0.33 -12.83
C SER A 6 11.14 -0.05 -14.31
N SER A 7 10.47 -1.14 -14.65
CA SER A 7 10.51 -1.70 -16.01
C SER A 7 9.44 -1.14 -16.94
N GLY A 8 8.26 -0.80 -16.39
CA GLY A 8 7.12 -0.30 -17.16
C GLY A 8 7.09 1.21 -17.33
N LEU A 9 7.54 1.96 -16.31
CA LEU A 9 7.59 3.42 -16.33
C LEU A 9 9.02 3.98 -16.46
N LEU A 10 10.04 3.12 -16.47
CA LEU A 10 11.46 3.51 -16.56
C LEU A 10 11.91 4.43 -15.42
N GLU A 11 11.29 4.28 -14.25
CA GLU A 11 11.58 5.09 -13.06
C GLU A 11 12.63 4.43 -12.17
N LYS A 12 13.62 5.19 -11.72
CA LYS A 12 14.53 4.75 -10.66
C LYS A 12 13.74 4.50 -9.37
N SER A 13 13.64 3.23 -9.00
CA SER A 13 12.67 2.76 -8.00
C SER A 13 13.33 1.98 -6.88
N ALA A 14 12.80 2.10 -5.67
CA ALA A 14 13.14 1.25 -4.55
C ALA A 14 11.91 0.65 -3.87
N TYR A 15 12.08 -0.56 -3.35
CA TYR A 15 11.15 -1.23 -2.44
C TYR A 15 11.77 -1.30 -1.06
N ILE A 16 11.01 -0.92 -0.05
CA ILE A 16 11.46 -0.78 1.33
C ILE A 16 10.56 -1.61 2.22
N GLU A 17 11.12 -2.68 2.80
CA GLU A 17 10.45 -3.42 3.87
C GLU A 17 10.76 -2.72 5.20
N ALA A 18 9.77 -1.95 5.68
CA ALA A 18 9.88 -1.15 6.89
C ALA A 18 9.59 -2.01 8.13
N GLY A 19 10.53 -2.01 9.08
CA GLY A 19 10.40 -2.78 10.32
C GLY A 19 10.73 -4.28 10.21
N GLY A 20 11.28 -4.70 9.06
CA GLY A 20 11.96 -5.98 8.86
C GLY A 20 11.15 -7.21 9.27
N GLN A 21 10.08 -7.49 8.53
CA GLN A 21 9.24 -8.68 8.76
C GLN A 21 9.91 -9.98 8.27
N GLY A 22 10.98 -9.84 7.48
CA GLY A 22 11.91 -10.89 7.10
C GLY A 22 11.68 -11.46 5.70
N GLU A 23 10.66 -11.02 4.96
CA GLU A 23 10.32 -11.61 3.65
C GLU A 23 11.41 -11.36 2.62
N LEU A 24 11.90 -10.12 2.48
CA LEU A 24 13.03 -9.84 1.60
C LEU A 24 14.33 -10.46 2.10
N THR A 25 14.53 -10.54 3.42
CA THR A 25 15.74 -11.17 4.00
C THR A 25 15.79 -12.68 3.70
N ARG A 26 14.63 -13.34 3.68
CA ARG A 26 14.48 -14.75 3.26
C ARG A 26 14.70 -14.93 1.76
N TRP A 27 14.35 -13.93 0.96
CA TRP A 27 14.51 -13.99 -0.49
C TRP A 27 15.97 -13.82 -0.93
N LYS A 28 16.67 -12.78 -0.46
CA LYS A 28 18.05 -12.49 -0.89
C LYS A 28 18.82 -11.67 0.13
N THR A 29 20.09 -12.03 0.35
CA THR A 29 20.98 -11.29 1.24
C THR A 29 21.37 -9.94 0.64
N PRO A 30 21.21 -8.82 1.37
CA PRO A 30 21.64 -7.51 0.89
C PRO A 30 23.18 -7.40 0.84
N GLY A 31 23.68 -6.55 -0.05
CA GLY A 31 25.11 -6.21 -0.10
C GLY A 31 25.51 -5.23 1.01
N LYS A 32 26.77 -4.78 0.96
CA LYS A 32 27.33 -3.79 1.92
C LYS A 32 26.54 -2.47 1.98
N SER A 33 25.80 -2.14 0.91
CA SER A 33 24.96 -0.96 0.83
C SER A 33 23.61 -1.09 1.57
N GLY A 34 23.33 -2.24 2.17
CA GLY A 34 22.07 -2.52 2.88
C GLY A 34 20.89 -2.84 1.96
N TYR A 35 21.12 -3.05 0.66
CA TYR A 35 20.12 -3.49 -0.31
C TYR A 35 20.70 -4.49 -1.30
N PHE A 36 19.81 -5.16 -2.03
CA PHE A 36 20.17 -5.88 -3.26
C PHE A 36 19.39 -5.33 -4.45
N THR A 37 19.91 -5.56 -5.66
CA THR A 37 19.27 -5.11 -6.90
C THR A 37 18.65 -6.30 -7.62
N GLU A 38 17.44 -6.11 -8.13
CA GLU A 38 16.75 -7.07 -9.01
C GLU A 38 15.88 -6.30 -10.02
N LYS A 39 16.02 -6.61 -11.32
CA LYS A 39 15.30 -5.92 -12.42
C LYS A 39 15.26 -4.38 -12.31
N GLY A 40 16.40 -3.78 -11.96
CA GLY A 40 16.56 -2.32 -11.85
C GLY A 40 15.96 -1.69 -10.58
N VAL A 41 15.37 -2.49 -9.68
CA VAL A 41 14.84 -2.04 -8.39
C VAL A 41 15.85 -2.31 -7.28
N HIS A 42 16.00 -1.35 -6.37
CA HIS A 42 16.74 -1.57 -5.11
C HIS A 42 15.79 -2.03 -4.00
N PHE A 43 16.06 -3.21 -3.43
CA PHE A 43 15.26 -3.82 -2.37
C PHE A 43 15.97 -3.71 -1.03
N TYR A 44 15.36 -2.98 -0.09
CA TYR A 44 15.86 -2.78 1.26
C TYR A 44 15.10 -3.70 2.23
N PRO A 45 15.73 -4.77 2.75
CA PRO A 45 15.03 -5.83 3.46
C PRO A 45 14.74 -5.53 4.94
N ASN A 46 15.40 -4.54 5.53
CA ASN A 46 15.23 -4.22 6.95
C ASN A 46 15.53 -2.75 7.20
N VAL A 47 14.59 -1.88 6.83
CA VAL A 47 14.73 -0.44 7.05
C VAL A 47 14.09 -0.07 8.38
N LYS A 48 14.87 0.60 9.22
CA LYS A 48 14.36 1.19 10.46
C LYS A 48 13.78 2.57 10.19
N ARG A 49 12.91 3.05 11.08
CA ARG A 49 12.21 4.32 10.90
C ARG A 49 13.19 5.50 10.79
N GLU A 50 14.25 5.46 11.58
CA GLU A 50 15.34 6.44 11.60
C GLU A 50 16.12 6.53 10.28
N ASP A 51 16.12 5.49 9.46
CA ASP A 51 16.83 5.46 8.17
C ASP A 51 15.97 5.99 7.00
N ILE A 52 14.65 6.10 7.20
CA ILE A 52 13.71 6.54 6.15
C ILE A 52 14.05 7.94 5.59
N PRO A 53 14.38 8.95 6.41
CA PRO A 53 14.78 10.27 5.89
C PRO A 53 15.98 10.22 4.94
N ILE A 54 16.93 9.30 5.15
CA ILE A 54 18.07 9.13 4.26
C ILE A 54 17.60 8.60 2.90
N LEU A 55 16.66 7.64 2.90
CA LEU A 55 16.10 7.07 1.67
C LEU A 55 15.26 8.10 0.90
N LEU A 56 14.50 8.95 1.62
CA LEU A 56 13.72 10.04 1.02
C LEU A 56 14.60 11.09 0.32
N ASN A 57 15.84 11.28 0.77
CA ASN A 57 16.80 12.21 0.16
C ASN A 57 17.63 11.59 -0.98
N ARG A 58 17.42 10.32 -1.31
CA ARG A 58 18.07 9.70 -2.47
C ARG A 58 17.32 10.07 -3.74
N ASP A 59 18.05 10.04 -4.85
CA ASP A 59 17.51 10.25 -6.20
C ASP A 59 16.69 9.03 -6.66
N TYR A 60 15.55 8.81 -6.01
CA TYR A 60 14.52 7.86 -6.44
C TYR A 60 13.31 8.62 -6.94
N LYS A 61 12.82 8.22 -8.11
CA LYS A 61 11.54 8.71 -8.62
C LYS A 61 10.38 8.01 -7.93
N ARG A 62 10.55 6.73 -7.54
CA ARG A 62 9.54 5.94 -6.83
C ARG A 62 10.10 5.26 -5.59
N LEU A 63 9.46 5.48 -4.45
CA LEU A 63 9.68 4.71 -3.23
C LEU A 63 8.40 3.95 -2.89
N ILE A 64 8.52 2.63 -2.69
CA ILE A 64 7.42 1.78 -2.28
C ILE A 64 7.74 1.25 -0.88
N PHE A 65 6.99 1.73 0.10
CA PHE A 65 7.09 1.26 1.46
C PHE A 65 6.10 0.14 1.71
N ASP A 66 6.62 -0.97 2.21
CA ASP A 66 5.85 -2.05 2.80
C ASP A 66 6.02 -1.98 4.32
N PHE A 67 4.97 -1.51 4.99
CA PHE A 67 4.94 -1.37 6.45
C PHE A 67 4.41 -2.63 7.14
N GLY A 68 3.76 -3.53 6.38
CA GLY A 68 2.97 -4.67 6.86
C GLY A 68 2.16 -4.38 8.13
N GLU A 69 2.07 -5.35 9.04
CA GLU A 69 1.26 -5.25 10.27
C GLU A 69 1.73 -4.17 11.26
N LYS A 70 2.99 -3.73 11.19
CA LYS A 70 3.56 -2.71 12.10
C LYS A 70 3.29 -1.28 11.63
N TYR A 71 2.33 -1.07 10.71
CA TYR A 71 2.08 0.22 10.08
C TYR A 71 1.86 1.38 11.06
N LEU A 72 1.23 1.13 12.23
CA LEU A 72 1.04 2.16 13.25
C LEU A 72 2.35 2.75 13.78
N PHE A 73 3.43 1.96 13.85
CA PHE A 73 4.76 2.47 14.25
C PHE A 73 5.35 3.44 13.22
N PHE A 74 4.86 3.38 11.99
CA PHE A 74 5.29 4.21 10.86
C PHE A 74 4.23 5.24 10.44
N ARG A 75 3.25 5.56 11.32
CA ARG A 75 2.14 6.49 11.03
C ARG A 75 2.61 7.78 10.34
N GLU A 76 3.64 8.44 10.87
CA GLU A 76 4.16 9.68 10.28
C GLU A 76 4.71 9.51 8.86
N GLU A 77 5.38 8.39 8.59
CA GLU A 77 5.93 8.10 7.26
C GLU A 77 4.80 7.74 6.28
N ILE A 78 3.76 7.04 6.74
CA ILE A 78 2.54 6.79 5.95
C ILE A 78 1.87 8.12 5.60
N LEU A 79 1.74 9.05 6.55
CA LEU A 79 1.13 10.36 6.31
C LEU A 79 1.88 11.15 5.22
N ARG A 80 3.20 11.01 5.15
CA ARG A 80 4.05 11.63 4.12
C ARG A 80 3.90 11.01 2.73
N CYS A 81 3.40 9.79 2.60
CA CYS A 81 3.27 9.15 1.29
C CYS A 81 2.25 9.87 0.38
N ASP A 82 2.59 10.05 -0.90
CA ASP A 82 1.70 10.61 -1.93
C ASP A 82 0.54 9.68 -2.30
N ARG A 83 0.70 8.40 -1.98
CA ARG A 83 -0.30 7.33 -2.10
C ARG A 83 -0.22 6.42 -0.89
N LYS A 84 -1.38 6.05 -0.37
CA LYS A 84 -1.55 5.18 0.80
C LYS A 84 -2.49 4.06 0.39
N ILE A 85 -2.04 2.81 0.46
CA ILE A 85 -2.82 1.65 0.02
C ILE A 85 -2.95 0.70 1.21
N PHE A 86 -4.18 0.43 1.60
CA PHE A 86 -4.49 -0.57 2.62
C PHE A 86 -5.10 -1.79 1.97
N LEU A 87 -4.41 -2.91 2.12
CA LEU A 87 -4.86 -4.20 1.60
C LEU A 87 -5.80 -4.84 2.62
N LEU A 88 -7.02 -5.15 2.18
CA LEU A 88 -8.03 -5.84 2.97
C LEU A 88 -8.13 -7.28 2.47
N ASN A 89 -8.25 -8.23 3.40
CA ASN A 89 -8.65 -9.58 3.07
C ASN A 89 -10.15 -9.73 3.34
N ILE A 90 -10.93 -9.91 2.27
CA ILE A 90 -12.39 -9.82 2.34
C ILE A 90 -12.97 -11.20 2.08
N SER A 91 -13.07 -11.96 3.16
CA SER A 91 -13.69 -13.27 3.21
C SER A 91 -14.68 -13.32 4.38
N PRO A 92 -15.63 -14.27 4.40
CA PRO A 92 -16.58 -14.40 5.51
C PRO A 92 -15.91 -14.51 6.89
N TRP A 93 -14.74 -15.14 6.98
CA TRP A 93 -14.00 -15.32 8.24
C TRP A 93 -13.06 -14.15 8.60
N GLN A 94 -12.74 -13.27 7.64
CA GLN A 94 -11.89 -12.09 7.88
C GLN A 94 -12.65 -10.75 7.84
N LYS A 95 -13.96 -10.80 7.61
CA LYS A 95 -14.83 -9.61 7.57
C LYS A 95 -14.63 -8.72 8.81
N PHE A 96 -14.66 -9.31 10.00
CA PHE A 96 -14.47 -8.54 11.24
C PHE A 96 -13.12 -7.81 11.28
N THR A 97 -12.04 -8.47 10.89
CA THR A 97 -10.70 -7.86 10.83
C THR A 97 -10.65 -6.72 9.81
N ALA A 98 -11.26 -6.90 8.64
CA ALA A 98 -11.33 -5.86 7.62
C ALA A 98 -12.14 -4.64 8.11
N GLU A 99 -13.31 -4.86 8.71
CA GLU A 99 -14.14 -3.78 9.27
C GLU A 99 -13.44 -3.06 10.42
N LYS A 100 -12.71 -3.79 11.28
CA LYS A 100 -11.91 -3.21 12.36
C LYS A 100 -10.84 -2.28 11.80
N LEU A 101 -10.07 -2.74 10.81
CA LEU A 101 -9.04 -1.94 10.17
C LEU A 101 -9.64 -0.70 9.49
N VAL A 102 -10.73 -0.84 8.73
CA VAL A 102 -11.39 0.30 8.08
C VAL A 102 -11.88 1.32 9.12
N ARG A 103 -12.42 0.87 10.26
CA ARG A 103 -12.85 1.74 11.36
C ARG A 103 -11.69 2.52 11.96
N GLU A 104 -10.59 1.84 12.29
CA GLU A 104 -9.38 2.49 12.81
C GLU A 104 -8.84 3.54 11.84
N LEU A 105 -8.79 3.21 10.54
CA LEU A 105 -8.33 4.14 9.51
C LEU A 105 -9.33 5.28 9.25
N ALA A 106 -10.62 5.09 9.52
CA ALA A 106 -11.63 6.13 9.38
C ALA A 106 -11.53 7.22 10.46
N GLU A 107 -10.97 6.88 11.63
CA GLU A 107 -10.72 7.82 12.74
C GLU A 107 -9.45 8.64 12.54
N GLU A 108 -8.65 8.30 11.53
CA GLU A 108 -7.32 8.86 11.31
C GLU A 108 -7.34 10.15 10.47
N GLU A 109 -6.52 11.14 10.85
CA GLU A 109 -6.41 12.42 10.16
C GLU A 109 -5.43 12.35 8.97
N TRP A 110 -5.90 11.85 7.83
CA TRP A 110 -5.06 11.63 6.63
C TRP A 110 -4.60 12.89 5.89
N GLY A 111 -5.16 14.05 6.21
CA GLY A 111 -4.90 15.30 5.49
C GLY A 111 -5.47 15.28 4.07
N LYS A 112 -4.66 15.64 3.06
CA LYS A 112 -5.11 15.78 1.66
C LYS A 112 -5.15 14.48 0.88
N VAL A 113 -4.34 13.49 1.29
CA VAL A 113 -4.16 12.24 0.57
C VAL A 113 -4.87 11.14 1.36
N MET A 114 -6.06 10.78 0.90
CA MET A 114 -6.87 9.71 1.49
C MET A 114 -6.31 8.32 1.16
N PRO A 115 -6.52 7.32 2.04
CA PRO A 115 -6.17 5.94 1.75
C PRO A 115 -7.04 5.37 0.63
N LEU A 116 -6.41 4.57 -0.23
CA LEU A 116 -7.07 3.65 -1.15
C LEU A 116 -7.21 2.30 -0.47
N PHE A 117 -8.42 1.76 -0.45
CA PHE A 117 -8.67 0.39 0.00
C PHE A 117 -8.65 -0.54 -1.20
N ALA A 118 -7.92 -1.65 -1.06
CA ALA A 118 -7.76 -2.63 -2.12
C ALA A 118 -7.86 -4.04 -1.58
N SER A 119 -8.27 -4.98 -2.42
CA SER A 119 -8.28 -6.39 -2.08
C SER A 119 -7.94 -7.26 -3.28
N ALA A 120 -7.05 -8.25 -3.09
CA ALA A 120 -6.78 -9.28 -4.09
C ALA A 120 -7.83 -10.41 -4.07
N PHE A 121 -8.57 -10.54 -2.97
CA PHE A 121 -9.63 -11.53 -2.80
C PHE A 121 -10.79 -10.92 -2.03
N ALA A 122 -11.91 -10.76 -2.72
CA ALA A 122 -13.11 -10.19 -2.12
C ALA A 122 -14.33 -11.01 -2.47
N SER A 123 -14.95 -11.61 -1.45
CA SER A 123 -16.30 -12.11 -1.58
C SER A 123 -17.26 -10.94 -1.86
N PRO A 124 -18.06 -10.98 -2.94
CA PRO A 124 -18.90 -9.86 -3.35
C PRO A 124 -19.85 -9.36 -2.26
N LYS A 125 -20.44 -10.29 -1.50
CA LYS A 125 -21.38 -9.98 -0.41
C LYS A 125 -20.69 -9.19 0.70
N GLU A 126 -19.56 -9.70 1.21
CA GLU A 126 -18.80 -9.05 2.28
C GLU A 126 -18.25 -7.70 1.83
N LYS A 127 -17.77 -7.59 0.58
CA LYS A 127 -17.31 -6.33 0.00
C LYS A 127 -18.41 -5.27 0.00
N SER A 128 -19.58 -5.57 -0.56
CA SER A 128 -20.70 -4.62 -0.60
C SER A 128 -21.10 -4.15 0.80
N GLN A 129 -21.14 -5.07 1.78
CA GLN A 129 -21.48 -4.71 3.15
C GLN A 129 -20.47 -3.74 3.79
N ILE A 130 -19.17 -3.91 3.53
CA ILE A 130 -18.13 -3.01 4.04
C ILE A 130 -18.19 -1.66 3.32
N GLU A 131 -18.32 -1.65 1.99
CA GLU A 131 -18.42 -0.42 1.19
C GLU A 131 -19.63 0.43 1.64
N GLU A 132 -20.78 -0.19 1.84
CA GLU A 132 -21.99 0.48 2.33
C GLU A 132 -21.84 1.01 3.76
N ALA A 133 -21.33 0.18 4.68
CA ALA A 133 -21.23 0.53 6.10
C ALA A 133 -20.25 1.68 6.38
N PHE A 134 -19.18 1.77 5.59
CA PHE A 134 -18.12 2.76 5.81
C PHE A 134 -18.06 3.85 4.73
N HIS A 135 -18.95 3.80 3.72
CA HIS A 135 -18.97 4.70 2.58
C HIS A 135 -17.61 4.82 1.88
N ILE A 136 -16.96 3.66 1.68
CA ILE A 136 -15.68 3.53 0.98
C ILE A 136 -15.85 2.79 -0.34
N HIS A 137 -14.83 2.88 -1.19
CA HIS A 137 -14.69 1.99 -2.34
C HIS A 137 -13.48 1.09 -2.16
N ILE A 138 -13.68 -0.21 -2.43
CA ILE A 138 -12.65 -1.24 -2.37
C ILE A 138 -12.30 -1.67 -3.78
N MET A 139 -11.10 -1.28 -4.21
CA MET A 139 -10.54 -1.66 -5.50
C MET A 139 -10.18 -3.15 -5.53
N GLU A 140 -10.63 -3.87 -6.54
CA GLU A 140 -10.21 -5.25 -6.76
C GLU A 140 -8.86 -5.30 -7.48
N ILE A 141 -7.94 -6.08 -6.93
CA ILE A 141 -6.62 -6.32 -7.49
C ILE A 141 -6.63 -7.69 -8.14
N THR A 142 -6.31 -7.74 -9.43
CA THR A 142 -6.08 -9.01 -10.12
C THR A 142 -4.77 -9.63 -9.64
N GLY A 143 -4.78 -10.93 -9.34
CA GLY A 143 -3.58 -11.67 -8.98
C GLY A 143 -2.48 -11.57 -10.04
N ILE A 144 -1.26 -11.28 -9.61
CA ILE A 144 -0.06 -11.27 -10.45
C ILE A 144 0.77 -12.50 -10.07
N CYS A 145 0.79 -13.51 -10.94
CA CYS A 145 1.51 -14.76 -10.67
C CYS A 145 3.03 -14.59 -10.67
N ASN A 146 3.56 -13.61 -11.42
CA ASN A 146 4.99 -13.31 -11.48
C ASN A 146 5.22 -11.80 -11.40
N ALA A 147 5.76 -11.32 -10.28
CA ALA A 147 6.02 -9.90 -10.05
C ALA A 147 7.05 -9.29 -11.04
N PHE A 148 7.87 -10.13 -11.69
CA PHE A 148 8.86 -9.74 -12.69
C PHE A 148 8.34 -9.78 -14.13
N ALA A 149 7.17 -10.39 -14.36
CA ALA A 149 6.54 -10.53 -15.68
C ALA A 149 5.09 -10.03 -15.61
N ILE A 150 4.93 -8.72 -15.56
CA ILE A 150 3.63 -8.07 -15.45
C ILE A 150 3.01 -7.95 -16.84
N SER A 151 1.85 -8.57 -17.03
CA SER A 151 1.15 -8.52 -18.31
C SER A 151 0.49 -7.16 -18.55
N GLY A 152 0.35 -6.77 -19.83
CA GLY A 152 -0.33 -5.53 -20.20
C GLY A 152 -1.77 -5.40 -19.68
N LYS A 153 -2.44 -6.54 -19.43
CA LYS A 153 -3.79 -6.58 -18.83
C LYS A 153 -3.84 -5.96 -17.43
N SER A 154 -2.72 -5.98 -16.70
CA SER A 154 -2.63 -5.42 -15.35
C SER A 154 -2.18 -3.95 -15.32
N PHE A 155 -1.80 -3.35 -16.45
CA PHE A 155 -1.19 -2.01 -16.45
C PHE A 155 -2.16 -0.92 -15.96
N SER A 156 -3.44 -0.97 -16.37
CA SER A 156 -4.45 -0.01 -15.90
C SER A 156 -4.57 -0.01 -14.36
N MET A 157 -4.66 -1.21 -13.77
CA MET A 157 -4.68 -1.41 -12.32
C MET A 157 -3.40 -0.88 -11.67
N MET A 158 -2.23 -1.17 -12.24
CA MET A 158 -0.95 -0.72 -11.69
C MET A 158 -0.80 0.80 -11.75
N ASN A 159 -1.25 1.44 -12.83
CA ASN A 159 -1.31 2.90 -12.96
C ASN A 159 -2.22 3.51 -11.90
N GLN A 160 -3.38 2.90 -11.62
CA GLN A 160 -4.27 3.36 -10.57
C GLN A 160 -3.64 3.24 -9.18
N LEU A 161 -3.01 2.10 -8.87
CA LEU A 161 -2.31 1.87 -7.59
C LEU A 161 -1.13 2.85 -7.40
N LEU A 162 -0.37 3.11 -8.47
CA LEU A 162 0.74 4.07 -8.46
C LEU A 162 0.29 5.53 -8.53
N GLY A 163 -0.98 5.78 -8.84
CA GLY A 163 -1.54 7.14 -8.88
C GLY A 163 -1.34 7.89 -10.18
N GLU A 164 -0.94 7.23 -11.26
CA GLU A 164 -0.65 7.83 -12.58
C GLU A 164 -1.90 8.45 -13.24
N ASN A 165 -3.09 7.97 -12.89
CA ASN A 165 -4.35 8.36 -13.54
C ASN A 165 -5.33 9.16 -12.65
N ALA A 166 -4.95 9.60 -11.45
CA ALA A 166 -5.92 10.15 -10.50
C ALA A 166 -5.99 11.70 -10.52
N PRO A 167 -7.16 12.31 -10.82
CA PRO A 167 -7.45 13.68 -10.41
C PRO A 167 -7.66 13.71 -8.88
N VAL A 168 -6.97 14.61 -8.20
CA VAL A 168 -7.10 14.81 -6.75
C VAL A 168 -8.49 15.38 -6.43
N LYS A 169 -9.37 14.62 -5.75
CA LYS A 169 -10.32 15.04 -4.67
C LYS A 169 -11.55 14.13 -4.49
N LYS A 170 -11.89 13.81 -3.23
CA LYS A 170 -13.06 14.34 -2.48
C LYS A 170 -12.86 14.08 -0.98
N LYS A 171 -13.24 15.06 -0.14
CA LYS A 171 -13.20 14.97 1.33
C LYS A 171 -14.16 13.88 1.80
N PHE A 172 -13.69 13.02 2.70
CA PHE A 172 -14.56 12.17 3.50
C PHE A 172 -15.22 13.02 4.59
N SER A 173 -16.54 12.92 4.73
CA SER A 173 -17.28 13.40 5.90
C SER A 173 -18.04 12.22 6.47
N LEU A 174 -17.53 11.64 7.56
CA LEU A 174 -18.31 10.71 8.36
C LEU A 174 -19.33 11.51 9.18
N ASN A 175 -20.61 11.36 8.86
CA ASN A 175 -21.68 11.77 9.76
C ASN A 175 -21.79 10.74 10.88
N LEU A 176 -20.90 10.83 11.87
CA LEU A 176 -21.04 10.13 13.16
C LEU A 176 -22.11 10.84 14.01
N THR A 177 -23.36 10.81 13.55
CA THR A 177 -24.50 11.18 14.40
C THR A 177 -25.15 9.95 15.01
N LYS A 178 -24.88 9.80 16.31
CA LYS A 178 -25.75 9.25 17.37
C LYS A 178 -26.21 7.80 17.23
N ARG A 179 -25.51 6.92 17.97
CA ARG A 179 -26.19 5.91 18.80
C ARG A 179 -25.63 5.94 20.22
N LYS A 180 -26.16 6.87 21.03
CA LYS A 180 -26.36 6.64 22.47
C LYS A 180 -27.80 6.18 22.62
N ARG A 181 -28.00 4.90 22.92
CA ARG A 181 -29.05 4.38 23.81
C ARG A 181 -28.52 3.12 24.44
#